data_AF-C7HTY2-F1
#
_entry.id   AF-C7HTY2-F1
#
_cell.length_a   1.000
_cell.length_b   1.000
_cell.length_c   1.000
_cell.angle_alpha   90.00
_cell.angle_beta   90.00
_cell.angle_gamma   90.00
#
_symmetry.space_group_name_H-M   'P 1'
#
loop_
_entity.id
_entity.type
_entity.pdbx_description
1 polymer ?
#
loop_
_entity_poly.entity_id
_entity_poly.type
_entity_poly.pdbx_seq_one_letter_code
_entity_poly.pdbx_strand_id
1 'polypeptide(L)'
;MKKNFWYLSDIDQIIISLDKTIGNDLDRFEFLLTLKSEYEAFKDKKLIDDLEYLAINYYGDVFLFEENEIFTEDNPYVNQEKNNYIKKIYDNKDLVSNIRKSVKIYSDTYLKLKVLNLDVNTNKQLAFDIDMIYTEDITLKQAQEINDKLVSLLYNIAIDVYANYYWKGLCIEVVNRYH
;
A
#
# COMPACT_ATOMS: atom_id res chain seq x y z
N MET A 1 -2.49 38.22 -13.74
CA MET A 1 -2.54 36.85 -14.30
C MET A 1 -1.95 35.92 -13.26
N LYS A 2 -2.76 34.99 -12.71
CA LYS A 2 -2.30 33.92 -11.83
C LYS A 2 -1.50 32.94 -12.69
N LYS A 3 -0.17 32.92 -12.57
CA LYS A 3 0.66 31.91 -13.23
C LYS A 3 0.48 30.60 -12.46
N ASN A 4 -0.03 29.61 -13.16
CA ASN A 4 -0.25 28.27 -12.64
C ASN A 4 1.10 27.60 -12.36
N PHE A 5 1.23 27.11 -11.14
CA PHE A 5 2.38 26.49 -10.48
C PHE A 5 2.64 25.06 -11.00
N TRP A 6 2.77 24.89 -12.32
CA TRP A 6 2.83 23.56 -12.92
C TRP A 6 3.81 23.52 -14.10
N TYR A 7 5.09 23.78 -13.84
CA TYR A 7 6.13 23.16 -14.66
C TYR A 7 6.38 21.74 -14.13
N LEU A 8 6.48 20.77 -15.03
CA LEU A 8 6.71 19.35 -14.69
C LEU A 8 7.91 19.16 -13.73
N SER A 9 8.95 19.98 -13.89
CA SER A 9 10.15 20.01 -13.04
C SER A 9 9.85 20.29 -11.56
N ASP A 10 8.84 21.11 -11.24
CA ASP A 10 8.51 21.46 -9.85
C ASP A 10 7.73 20.34 -9.16
N ILE A 11 6.94 19.58 -9.92
CA ILE A 11 6.22 18.39 -9.42
C ILE A 11 7.21 17.28 -9.07
N ASP A 12 8.17 17.02 -9.95
CA ASP A 12 9.17 15.96 -9.75
C ASP A 12 10.02 16.24 -8.50
N GLN A 13 10.39 17.50 -8.26
CA GLN A 13 11.10 17.89 -7.03
C GLN A 13 10.27 17.68 -5.76
N ILE A 14 8.97 17.98 -5.80
CA ILE A 14 8.06 17.73 -4.68
C ILE A 14 7.96 16.22 -4.41
N ILE A 15 7.84 15.40 -5.45
CA ILE A 15 7.78 13.93 -5.32
C ILE A 15 9.08 13.39 -4.73
N ILE A 16 10.24 13.81 -5.26
CA ILE A 16 11.55 13.39 -4.73
C ILE A 16 11.71 13.81 -3.26
N SER A 17 11.28 15.03 -2.92
CA SER A 17 11.35 15.51 -1.54
C SER A 17 10.41 14.72 -0.61
N LEU A 18 9.21 14.39 -1.06
CA LEU A 18 8.27 13.51 -0.34
C LEU A 18 8.89 12.14 -0.11
N ASP A 19 9.38 11.50 -1.17
CA ASP A 19 9.99 10.16 -1.09
C ASP A 19 11.18 10.12 -0.12
N LYS A 20 12.10 11.08 -0.20
CA LYS A 20 13.22 11.21 0.76
C LYS A 20 12.76 11.43 2.21
N THR A 21 11.62 12.09 2.40
CA THR A 21 11.15 12.50 3.73
C THR A 21 10.32 11.43 4.42
N ILE A 22 9.48 10.71 3.66
CA ILE A 22 8.51 9.74 4.21
C ILE A 22 8.52 8.37 3.52
N GLY A 23 9.26 8.15 2.43
CA GLY A 23 9.25 6.87 1.68
C GLY A 23 9.52 5.66 2.57
N ASN A 24 10.63 5.68 3.31
CA ASN A 24 10.96 4.61 4.28
C ASN A 24 9.89 4.39 5.37
N ASP A 25 9.13 5.43 5.72
CA ASP A 25 8.05 5.32 6.70
C ASP A 25 6.85 4.59 6.07
N LEU A 26 6.52 4.93 4.81
CA LEU A 26 5.50 4.23 4.04
C LEU A 26 5.85 2.76 3.84
N ASP A 27 7.09 2.44 3.47
CA ASP A 27 7.56 1.06 3.28
C ASP A 27 7.40 0.22 4.56
N ARG A 28 7.77 0.79 5.70
CA ARG A 28 7.61 0.12 7.01
C ARG A 28 6.14 -0.08 7.36
N PHE A 29 5.30 0.90 7.07
CA PHE A 29 3.86 0.79 7.30
C PHE A 29 3.26 -0.31 6.42
N GLU A 30 3.61 -0.32 5.13
CA GLU A 30 3.20 -1.36 4.19
C GLU A 30 3.64 -2.74 4.69
N PHE A 31 4.92 -2.92 5.03
CA PHE A 31 5.45 -4.18 5.56
C PHE A 31 4.72 -4.68 6.81
N LEU A 32 4.41 -3.79 7.76
CA LEU A 32 3.63 -4.20 8.94
C LEU A 32 2.20 -4.61 8.57
N LEU A 33 1.62 -3.97 7.57
CA LEU A 33 0.30 -4.30 7.08
C LEU A 33 0.29 -5.65 6.36
N THR A 34 1.30 -5.95 5.56
CA THR A 34 1.45 -7.25 4.88
C THR A 34 1.51 -8.39 5.88
N LEU A 35 2.39 -8.29 6.89
CA LEU A 35 2.52 -9.28 7.96
C LEU A 35 1.19 -9.50 8.70
N LYS A 36 0.49 -8.40 9.01
CA LYS A 36 -0.80 -8.48 9.68
C LYS A 36 -1.86 -9.16 8.81
N SER A 37 -1.92 -8.85 7.52
CA SER A 37 -2.89 -9.48 6.61
C SER A 37 -2.63 -10.97 6.42
N GLU A 38 -1.37 -11.38 6.25
CA GLU A 38 -1.00 -12.79 6.13
C GLU A 38 -1.35 -13.56 7.42
N TYR A 39 -1.03 -12.99 8.58
CA TYR A 39 -1.36 -13.60 9.87
C TYR A 39 -2.86 -13.77 10.09
N GLU A 40 -3.69 -12.81 9.66
CA GLU A 40 -5.15 -12.96 9.72
C GLU A 40 -5.66 -14.01 8.71
N ALA A 41 -5.04 -14.13 7.54
CA ALA A 41 -5.37 -15.16 6.56
C ALA A 41 -5.12 -16.58 7.12
N PHE A 42 -4.00 -16.79 7.82
CA PHE A 42 -3.65 -18.10 8.41
C PHE A 42 -4.67 -18.61 9.43
N LYS A 43 -5.46 -17.71 10.02
CA LYS A 43 -6.53 -18.04 10.97
C LYS A 43 -7.83 -18.46 10.29
N ASP A 44 -8.04 -18.13 9.02
CA ASP A 44 -9.30 -18.38 8.32
C ASP A 44 -9.34 -19.80 7.74
N LYS A 45 -9.44 -20.79 8.63
CA LYS A 45 -9.39 -22.22 8.27
C LYS A 45 -10.44 -22.60 7.22
N LYS A 46 -11.63 -22.00 7.28
CA LYS A 46 -12.69 -22.26 6.32
C LYS A 46 -12.31 -21.82 4.91
N LEU A 47 -11.78 -20.60 4.76
CA LEU A 47 -11.36 -20.12 3.46
C LEU A 47 -10.14 -20.88 2.93
N ILE A 48 -9.26 -21.32 3.81
CA ILE A 48 -8.13 -22.19 3.43
C ILE A 48 -8.65 -23.53 2.90
N ASP A 49 -9.64 -24.15 3.54
CA ASP A 49 -10.25 -25.40 3.08
C ASP A 49 -10.92 -25.22 1.69
N ASP A 50 -11.66 -24.12 1.51
CA ASP A 50 -12.32 -23.78 0.24
C ASP A 50 -11.26 -23.59 -0.88
N LEU A 51 -10.15 -22.92 -0.56
CA LEU A 51 -9.05 -22.66 -1.50
C LEU A 51 -8.23 -23.92 -1.81
N GLU A 52 -8.03 -24.80 -0.83
CA GLU A 52 -7.39 -26.10 -1.02
C GLU A 52 -8.21 -26.97 -1.98
N TYR A 53 -9.53 -27.03 -1.80
CA TYR A 53 -10.40 -27.74 -2.74
C TYR A 53 -10.31 -27.17 -4.16
N LEU A 54 -10.26 -25.84 -4.30
CA LEU A 54 -10.03 -25.18 -5.58
C LEU A 54 -8.69 -25.62 -6.20
N ALA A 55 -7.62 -25.63 -5.41
CA ALA A 55 -6.27 -25.97 -5.85
C ALA A 55 -6.18 -27.43 -6.29
N ILE A 56 -6.76 -28.37 -5.53
CA ILE A 56 -6.83 -29.80 -5.89
C ILE A 56 -7.59 -29.99 -7.20
N ASN A 57 -8.73 -29.32 -7.38
CA ASN A 57 -9.52 -29.45 -8.61
C ASN A 57 -8.79 -28.90 -9.84
N TYR A 58 -7.96 -27.88 -9.64
CA TYR A 58 -7.31 -27.18 -10.73
C TYR A 58 -5.94 -27.80 -11.09
N TYR A 59 -5.10 -28.09 -10.10
CA TYR A 59 -3.74 -28.62 -10.29
C TYR A 59 -3.66 -30.14 -10.11
N GLY A 60 -4.55 -30.73 -9.32
CA GLY A 60 -4.39 -32.07 -8.76
C GLY A 60 -3.71 -32.05 -7.39
N ASP A 61 -3.91 -33.11 -6.61
CA ASP A 61 -3.33 -33.28 -5.27
C ASP A 61 -1.80 -33.47 -5.32
N VAL A 62 -1.29 -34.23 -6.29
CA VAL A 62 0.16 -34.47 -6.47
C VAL A 62 0.95 -33.17 -6.60
N PHE A 63 0.41 -32.19 -7.33
CA PHE A 63 1.05 -30.89 -7.52
C PHE A 63 1.32 -30.18 -6.19
N LEU A 64 0.40 -30.28 -5.23
CA LEU A 64 0.53 -29.60 -3.93
C LEU A 64 1.66 -30.18 -3.06
N PHE A 65 2.05 -31.44 -3.28
CA PHE A 65 3.20 -32.05 -2.62
C PHE A 65 4.53 -31.70 -3.27
N GLU A 66 4.53 -31.31 -4.54
CA GLU A 66 5.76 -31.03 -5.31
C GLU A 66 6.11 -29.54 -5.32
N GLU A 67 5.09 -28.68 -5.32
CA GLU A 67 5.26 -27.24 -5.50
C GLU A 67 5.16 -26.45 -4.20
N ASN A 68 5.89 -25.33 -4.15
CA ASN A 68 5.94 -24.43 -3.00
C ASN A 68 5.00 -23.23 -3.13
N GLU A 69 4.36 -23.06 -4.30
CA GLU A 69 3.45 -21.95 -4.57
C GLU A 69 2.29 -22.43 -5.45
N ILE A 70 1.12 -21.84 -5.26
CA ILE A 70 -0.09 -22.07 -6.07
C ILE A 70 -0.60 -20.75 -6.61
N PHE A 71 -1.34 -20.78 -7.71
CA PHE A 71 -2.02 -19.60 -8.27
C PHE A 71 -1.07 -18.45 -8.65
N THR A 72 0.15 -18.78 -9.08
CA THR A 72 1.16 -17.82 -9.56
C THR A 72 0.98 -17.42 -11.02
N GLU A 73 0.20 -18.19 -11.76
CA GLU A 73 -0.08 -18.00 -13.18
C GLU A 73 -1.28 -17.09 -13.44
N ASP A 74 -1.27 -16.45 -14.61
CA ASP A 74 -2.33 -15.54 -15.05
C ASP A 74 -3.51 -16.32 -15.65
N ASN A 75 -4.16 -17.13 -14.82
CA ASN A 75 -5.33 -17.91 -15.20
C ASN A 75 -6.63 -17.10 -14.96
N PRO A 76 -7.52 -16.94 -15.96
CA PRO A 76 -8.76 -16.18 -15.81
C PRO A 76 -9.70 -16.67 -14.69
N TYR A 77 -9.78 -17.98 -14.47
CA TYR A 77 -10.62 -18.59 -13.43
C TYR A 77 -10.06 -18.30 -12.03
N VAL A 78 -8.76 -18.50 -11.85
CA VAL A 78 -8.04 -18.17 -10.60
C VAL A 78 -8.16 -16.69 -10.27
N ASN A 79 -7.99 -15.83 -11.28
CA ASN A 79 -8.17 -14.39 -11.15
C ASN A 79 -9.60 -14.01 -10.75
N GLN A 80 -10.60 -14.68 -11.29
CA GLN A 80 -12.00 -14.46 -10.90
C GLN A 80 -12.22 -14.81 -9.44
N GLU A 81 -11.71 -15.95 -8.97
CA GLU A 81 -11.82 -16.33 -7.55
C GLU A 81 -11.06 -15.38 -6.65
N LYS A 82 -9.80 -15.05 -6.97
CA LYS A 82 -9.02 -14.02 -6.27
C LYS A 82 -9.81 -12.70 -6.15
N ASN A 83 -10.43 -12.25 -7.24
CA ASN A 83 -11.25 -11.04 -7.22
C ASN A 83 -12.50 -11.17 -6.34
N ASN A 84 -13.12 -12.34 -6.28
CA ASN A 84 -14.24 -12.61 -5.36
C ASN A 84 -13.78 -12.49 -3.90
N TYR A 85 -12.61 -13.04 -3.57
CA TYR A 85 -12.01 -12.94 -2.23
C TYR A 85 -11.65 -11.50 -1.87
N ILE A 86 -10.94 -10.83 -2.76
CA ILE A 86 -10.58 -9.42 -2.61
C ILE A 86 -11.86 -8.60 -2.36
N LYS A 87 -12.91 -8.79 -3.16
CA LYS A 87 -14.18 -8.08 -2.99
C LYS A 87 -14.80 -8.26 -1.60
N LYS A 88 -14.75 -9.46 -1.01
CA LYS A 88 -15.22 -9.69 0.36
C LYS A 88 -14.50 -8.81 1.39
N ILE A 89 -13.20 -8.53 1.19
CA ILE A 89 -12.42 -7.62 2.03
C ILE A 89 -12.93 -6.18 1.91
N TYR A 90 -13.17 -5.70 0.68
CA TYR A 90 -13.72 -4.34 0.47
C TYR A 90 -15.14 -4.20 1.02
N ASP A 91 -15.95 -5.25 0.93
CA ASP A 91 -17.33 -5.26 1.42
C ASP A 91 -17.41 -5.34 2.95
N ASN A 92 -16.33 -5.76 3.62
CA ASN A 92 -16.23 -5.78 5.08
C ASN A 92 -16.00 -4.36 5.63
N LYS A 93 -17.11 -3.66 5.92
CA LYS A 93 -17.11 -2.28 6.41
C LYS A 93 -16.33 -2.09 7.71
N ASP A 94 -16.37 -3.06 8.62
CA ASP A 94 -15.69 -2.95 9.91
C ASP A 94 -14.18 -3.07 9.74
N LEU A 95 -13.73 -4.01 8.93
CA LEU A 95 -12.32 -4.17 8.57
C LEU A 95 -11.79 -2.93 7.86
N VAL A 96 -12.48 -2.46 6.81
CA VAL A 96 -12.09 -1.26 6.06
C VAL A 96 -12.03 -0.03 6.96
N SER A 97 -13.01 0.13 7.86
CA SER A 97 -13.03 1.21 8.85
C SER A 97 -11.83 1.13 9.80
N ASN A 98 -11.48 -0.06 10.27
CA ASN A 98 -10.33 -0.26 11.16
C ASN A 98 -8.98 -0.01 10.47
N ILE A 99 -8.84 -0.40 9.20
CA ILE A 99 -7.66 -0.09 8.39
C ILE A 99 -7.54 1.43 8.22
N ARG A 100 -8.62 2.11 7.82
CA ARG A 100 -8.65 3.58 7.68
C ARG A 100 -8.30 4.29 8.98
N LYS A 101 -8.83 3.84 10.12
CA LYS A 101 -8.45 4.39 11.44
C LYS A 101 -6.97 4.24 11.71
N SER A 102 -6.40 3.07 11.40
CA SER A 102 -4.97 2.80 11.60
C SER A 102 -4.10 3.70 10.73
N VAL A 103 -4.43 3.85 9.44
CA VAL A 103 -3.76 4.78 8.52
C VAL A 103 -3.87 6.22 9.01
N LYS A 104 -5.04 6.63 9.50
CA LYS A 104 -5.26 7.97 10.02
C LYS A 104 -4.36 8.26 11.22
N ILE A 105 -4.35 7.36 12.20
CA ILE A 105 -3.51 7.47 13.40
C ILE A 105 -2.03 7.56 12.99
N TYR A 106 -1.59 6.68 12.10
CA TYR A 106 -0.22 6.68 11.60
C TYR A 106 0.13 8.01 10.91
N SER A 107 -0.74 8.48 10.02
CA SER A 107 -0.53 9.71 9.26
C SER A 107 -0.50 10.93 10.18
N ASP A 108 -1.47 11.07 11.09
CA ASP A 108 -1.56 12.19 12.02
C ASP A 108 -0.37 12.22 13.01
N THR A 109 0.11 11.05 13.43
CA THR A 109 1.18 10.94 14.44
C THR A 109 2.58 11.08 13.84
N TYR A 110 2.83 10.48 12.67
CA TYR A 110 4.19 10.31 12.14
C TYR A 110 4.45 11.04 10.82
N LEU A 111 3.47 11.12 9.92
CA LEU A 111 3.68 11.67 8.57
C LEU A 111 3.39 13.17 8.51
N LYS A 112 2.35 13.63 9.20
CA LYS A 112 1.84 15.00 9.09
C LYS A 112 2.91 16.06 9.33
N LEU A 113 3.65 15.96 10.43
CA LEU A 113 4.73 16.92 10.73
C LEU A 113 5.87 16.85 9.71
N LYS A 114 6.15 15.68 9.15
CA LYS A 114 7.20 15.50 8.14
C LYS A 114 6.78 16.15 6.80
N VAL A 115 5.53 15.95 6.39
CA VAL A 115 4.95 16.55 5.18
C VAL A 115 4.81 18.06 5.32
N LEU A 116 4.32 18.57 6.46
CA LEU A 116 4.18 20.02 6.67
C LEU A 116 5.54 20.76 6.72
N ASN A 117 6.64 20.05 6.98
CA ASN A 117 7.99 20.61 7.00
C ASN A 117 8.78 20.36 5.70
N LEU A 118 8.13 19.93 4.60
CA LEU A 118 8.77 19.76 3.30
C LEU A 118 9.53 21.02 2.84
N ASP A 119 8.99 22.19 3.19
CA ASP A 119 9.49 23.53 2.86
C ASP A 119 10.90 23.81 3.44
N VAL A 120 11.25 23.20 4.59
CA VAL A 120 12.57 23.40 5.22
C VAL A 120 13.68 22.60 4.52
N ASN A 121 13.33 21.45 3.93
CA ASN A 121 14.30 20.53 3.34
C ASN A 121 14.54 20.77 1.85
N THR A 122 13.55 21.26 1.10
CA THR A 122 13.72 21.72 -0.29
C THR A 122 14.64 22.94 -0.34
N ASN A 123 14.46 23.89 0.59
CA ASN A 123 15.31 25.07 0.74
C ASN A 123 16.80 24.76 0.98
N LYS A 124 17.13 23.68 1.72
CA LYS A 124 18.53 23.27 1.91
C LYS A 124 19.18 22.70 0.66
N GLN A 125 18.43 22.09 -0.25
CA GLN A 125 18.98 21.55 -1.50
C GLN A 125 19.19 22.66 -2.54
N LEU A 126 18.27 23.63 -2.62
CA LEU A 126 18.34 24.75 -3.56
C LEU A 126 19.42 25.79 -3.19
N ALA A 127 19.72 25.97 -1.91
CA ALA A 127 20.75 26.93 -1.47
C ALA A 127 22.20 26.55 -1.87
N PHE A 128 22.46 25.32 -2.29
CA PHE A 128 23.78 24.90 -2.79
C PHE A 128 23.94 25.04 -4.31
N ASP A 129 22.84 25.18 -5.07
CA ASP A 129 22.82 25.27 -6.54
C ASP A 129 22.48 26.71 -7.02
N ILE A 130 23.47 27.60 -6.98
CA ILE A 130 23.73 28.71 -7.94
C ILE A 130 22.76 29.92 -7.99
N ASP A 131 23.27 31.06 -7.52
CA ASP A 131 23.22 32.46 -8.02
C ASP A 131 21.96 33.18 -8.56
N MET A 132 20.78 32.58 -8.75
CA MET A 132 19.53 33.36 -8.95
C MET A 132 18.32 32.52 -8.54
N ILE A 133 17.88 32.69 -7.30
CA ILE A 133 16.76 31.93 -6.73
C ILE A 133 15.48 32.79 -6.80
N TYR A 134 14.62 32.49 -7.78
CA TYR A 134 13.18 32.75 -7.63
C TYR A 134 12.51 31.41 -7.32
N THR A 135 12.51 31.02 -6.05
CA THR A 135 11.71 29.90 -5.55
C THR A 135 10.46 30.49 -4.90
N GLU A 136 9.29 30.23 -5.49
CA GLU A 136 8.05 30.37 -4.72
C GLU A 136 7.99 29.17 -3.77
N ASP A 137 8.10 29.42 -2.47
CA ASP A 137 8.05 28.40 -1.42
C ASP A 137 6.71 27.64 -1.43
N ILE A 138 6.72 26.38 -0.98
CA ILE A 138 5.46 25.64 -0.79
C ILE A 138 4.76 26.23 0.42
N THR A 139 3.70 26.98 0.17
CA THR A 139 2.93 27.58 1.27
C THR A 139 2.39 26.51 2.21
N LEU A 140 2.22 26.85 3.49
CA LEU A 140 1.59 25.96 4.49
C LEU A 140 0.26 25.37 4.00
N LYS A 141 -0.53 26.16 3.25
CA LYS A 141 -1.79 25.72 2.66
C LYS A 141 -1.58 24.62 1.62
N GLN A 142 -0.59 24.76 0.74
CA GLN A 142 -0.24 23.72 -0.23
C GLN A 142 0.30 22.45 0.46
N ALA A 143 1.12 22.59 1.51
CA ALA A 143 1.60 21.45 2.30
C ALA A 143 0.44 20.71 2.99
N GLN A 144 -0.58 21.43 3.48
CA GLN A 144 -1.82 20.84 4.00
C GLN A 144 -2.59 20.09 2.91
N GLU A 145 -2.75 20.67 1.72
CA GLU A 145 -3.42 20.01 0.59
C GLU A 145 -2.68 18.74 0.13
N ILE A 146 -1.33 18.75 0.14
CA ILE A 146 -0.50 17.58 -0.14
C ILE A 146 -0.73 16.50 0.93
N ASN A 147 -0.71 16.87 2.20
CA ASN A 147 -0.97 15.94 3.31
C ASN A 147 -2.34 15.28 3.18
N ASP A 148 -3.39 16.05 2.91
CA ASP A 148 -4.76 15.50 2.82
C ASP A 148 -4.90 14.52 1.64
N LYS A 149 -4.28 14.82 0.49
CA LYS A 149 -4.24 13.91 -0.66
C LYS A 149 -3.46 12.65 -0.34
N LEU A 150 -2.31 12.78 0.32
CA LEU A 150 -1.48 11.65 0.73
C LEU A 150 -2.25 10.70 1.65
N VAL A 151 -2.94 11.22 2.67
CA VAL A 151 -3.75 10.40 3.57
C VAL A 151 -4.86 9.66 2.82
N SER A 152 -5.53 10.34 1.87
CA SER A 152 -6.55 9.70 1.06
C SER A 152 -5.99 8.59 0.16
N LEU A 153 -4.80 8.77 -0.41
CA LEU A 153 -4.13 7.75 -1.23
C LEU A 153 -3.71 6.56 -0.37
N LEU A 154 -3.12 6.82 0.80
CA LEU A 154 -2.73 5.78 1.75
C LEU A 154 -3.90 4.93 2.22
N TYR A 155 -5.11 5.51 2.33
CA TYR A 155 -6.29 4.70 2.64
C TYR A 155 -6.57 3.64 1.59
N ASN A 156 -6.49 3.99 0.31
CA ASN A 156 -6.77 3.04 -0.77
C ASN A 156 -5.65 2.01 -0.87
N ILE A 157 -4.39 2.47 -0.88
CA ILE A 157 -3.22 1.59 -0.94
C ILE A 157 -3.22 0.59 0.23
N ALA A 158 -3.53 1.03 1.45
CA ALA A 158 -3.57 0.14 2.60
C ALA A 158 -4.63 -0.97 2.44
N ILE A 159 -5.80 -0.66 1.88
CA ILE A 159 -6.85 -1.68 1.64
C ILE A 159 -6.38 -2.65 0.55
N ASP A 160 -5.81 -2.14 -0.54
CA ASP A 160 -5.30 -2.94 -1.66
C ASP A 160 -4.18 -3.88 -1.20
N VAL A 161 -3.21 -3.36 -0.44
CA VAL A 161 -2.12 -4.14 0.16
C VAL A 161 -2.69 -5.22 1.08
N TYR A 162 -3.57 -4.84 2.01
CA TYR A 162 -4.17 -5.80 2.93
C TYR A 162 -4.88 -6.93 2.18
N ALA A 163 -5.70 -6.62 1.17
CA ALA A 163 -6.45 -7.62 0.42
C ALA A 163 -5.54 -8.57 -0.38
N ASN A 164 -4.49 -8.04 -1.02
CA ASN A 164 -3.56 -8.84 -1.80
C ASN A 164 -2.71 -9.79 -0.93
N TYR A 165 -2.19 -9.28 0.19
CA TYR A 165 -1.37 -10.09 1.09
C TYR A 165 -2.22 -11.05 1.93
N TYR A 166 -3.48 -10.73 2.19
CA TYR A 166 -4.43 -11.69 2.75
C TYR A 166 -4.63 -12.88 1.79
N TRP A 167 -4.88 -12.63 0.50
CA TRP A 167 -4.94 -13.69 -0.51
C TRP A 167 -3.66 -14.53 -0.57
N LYS A 168 -2.50 -13.86 -0.58
CA LYS A 168 -1.20 -14.55 -0.58
C LYS A 168 -1.03 -15.43 0.66
N GLY A 169 -1.42 -14.94 1.83
CA GLY A 169 -1.40 -15.69 3.08
C GLY A 169 -2.28 -16.95 3.02
N LEU A 170 -3.47 -16.86 2.42
CA LEU A 170 -4.31 -18.05 2.20
C LEU A 170 -3.59 -19.09 1.34
N CYS A 171 -2.98 -18.68 0.23
CA CYS A 171 -2.26 -19.58 -0.68
C CYS A 171 -1.07 -20.26 0.01
N ILE A 172 -0.29 -19.49 0.76
CA ILE A 172 0.84 -20.01 1.56
C ILE A 172 0.36 -21.07 2.53
N GLU A 173 -0.72 -20.81 3.25
CA GLU A 173 -1.23 -21.75 4.25
C GLU A 173 -1.84 -23.01 3.65
N VAL A 174 -2.38 -22.95 2.43
CA VAL A 174 -2.77 -24.16 1.68
C VAL A 174 -1.53 -25.01 1.41
N VAL A 175 -0.47 -24.43 0.84
CA VAL A 175 0.77 -25.16 0.53
C VAL A 175 1.42 -25.73 1.79
N ASN A 176 1.47 -24.98 2.89
CA ASN A 176 2.03 -25.42 4.17
C ASN A 176 1.32 -26.66 4.76
N ARG A 177 0.14 -27.06 4.29
CA ARG A 177 -0.49 -28.31 4.73
C ARG A 177 0.19 -29.57 4.16
N TYR A 178 1.01 -29.40 3.12
CA TYR A 178 1.63 -30.48 2.36
C TYR A 178 3.14 -30.62 2.62
N HIS A 179 3.77 -29.68 3.36
CA HIS A 179 5.21 -29.60 3.64
C HIS A 179 5.49 -29.41 5.14
#